data_AF-A0A352SK56-F1
#
_entry.id   AF-A0A352SK56-F1
#
_cell.length_a   1.000
_cell.length_b   1.000
_cell.length_c   1.000
_cell.angle_alpha   90.00
_cell.angle_beta   90.00
_cell.angle_gamma   90.00
#
_symmetry.space_group_name_H-M   'P 1'
#
loop_
_entity.id
_entity.type
_entity.pdbx_description
1 polymer ?
#
loop_
_entity_poly.entity_id
_entity_poly.type
_entity_poly.pdbx_seq_one_letter_code
_entity_poly.pdbx_strand_id
1 'polypeptide(L)'
;MRKNLKVYDALDNEWNMGVYRGRTFGEDLFLSEPEGIVLGVCRNSAGEDVEQGVWIAVDQEERVNHFLAFDRVTFEHLGTFRGAVTLNTDGISLLQEGRNAPFERGIFASVDDDQATSFFRWDEIVASLDLELTCPEGSSLLPLNED
;
A
#
# COMPACT_ATOMS: atom_id res chain seq x y z
N MET A 1 -18.40 15.55 2.04
CA MET A 1 -18.72 14.32 1.26
C MET A 1 -17.94 13.19 1.93
N ARG A 2 -18.53 12.00 2.12
CA ARG A 2 -17.76 10.86 2.64
C ARG A 2 -16.85 10.34 1.53
N LYS A 3 -15.55 10.32 1.79
CA LYS A 3 -14.52 9.83 0.86
C LYS A 3 -14.18 8.39 1.22
N ASN A 4 -13.98 7.56 0.21
CA ASN A 4 -13.73 6.12 0.36
C ASN A 4 -13.09 5.55 -0.91
N LEU A 5 -12.64 4.30 -0.81
CA LEU A 5 -12.22 3.49 -1.94
C LEU A 5 -13.35 2.52 -2.32
N LYS A 6 -13.51 2.28 -3.63
CA LYS A 6 -14.54 1.41 -4.20
C LYS A 6 -13.89 0.28 -4.99
N VAL A 7 -14.42 -0.92 -4.84
CA VAL A 7 -13.89 -2.11 -5.51
C VAL A 7 -14.72 -2.43 -6.74
N TYR A 8 -14.03 -2.63 -7.86
CA TYR A 8 -14.63 -2.93 -9.14
C TYR A 8 -13.98 -4.18 -9.74
N ASP A 9 -14.76 -4.95 -10.48
CA ASP A 9 -14.19 -5.88 -11.44
C ASP A 9 -13.66 -5.11 -12.64
N ALA A 10 -12.43 -5.41 -13.03
CA ALA A 10 -11.87 -4.88 -14.28
C ALA A 10 -12.70 -5.38 -15.48
N LEU A 11 -13.11 -6.65 -15.45
CA LEU A 11 -14.00 -7.30 -16.41
C LEU A 11 -14.86 -8.33 -15.66
N ASP A 12 -16.16 -8.37 -15.93
CA ASP A 12 -17.04 -9.46 -15.49
C ASP A 12 -17.09 -10.62 -16.52
N ASN A 13 -17.88 -11.65 -16.22
CA ASN A 13 -18.06 -12.81 -17.11
C ASN A 13 -18.78 -12.48 -18.44
N GLU A 14 -19.34 -11.27 -18.54
CA GLU A 14 -20.03 -10.75 -19.72
C GLU A 14 -19.18 -9.69 -20.46
N TRP A 15 -17.92 -9.51 -20.07
CA TRP A 15 -16.98 -8.52 -20.60
C TRP A 15 -17.37 -7.05 -20.34
N ASN A 16 -18.20 -6.79 -19.32
CA ASN A 16 -18.44 -5.43 -18.86
C ASN A 16 -17.26 -4.94 -18.02
N MET A 17 -16.79 -3.73 -18.30
CA MET A 17 -15.72 -3.10 -17.54
C MET A 17 -16.25 -2.31 -16.34
N GLY A 18 -15.53 -2.36 -15.22
CA GLY A 18 -15.78 -1.47 -14.07
C GLY A 18 -17.08 -1.79 -13.34
N VAL A 19 -17.41 -3.08 -13.18
CA VAL A 19 -18.61 -3.50 -12.44
C VAL A 19 -18.34 -3.35 -10.95
N TYR A 20 -19.10 -2.47 -10.30
CA TYR A 20 -18.96 -2.23 -8.85
C TYR A 20 -19.33 -3.47 -8.06
N ARG A 21 -18.43 -3.92 -7.17
CA ARG A 21 -18.61 -5.12 -6.35
C ARG A 21 -19.54 -4.94 -5.14
N GLY A 22 -20.15 -3.76 -4.97
CA GLY A 22 -20.93 -3.47 -3.77
C GLY A 22 -20.08 -3.25 -2.52
N ARG A 23 -18.76 -3.10 -2.68
CA ARG A 23 -17.81 -3.00 -1.56
C ARG A 23 -17.05 -1.67 -1.58
N THR A 24 -17.20 -0.92 -0.49
CA THR A 24 -16.42 0.27 -0.15
C THR A 24 -15.58 0.01 1.09
N PHE A 25 -14.47 0.75 1.24
CA PHE A 25 -13.65 0.74 2.46
C PHE A 25 -12.95 2.09 2.64
N GLY A 26 -12.41 2.33 3.84
CA GLY A 26 -11.77 3.60 4.19
C GLY A 26 -12.73 4.74 4.52
N GLU A 27 -14.02 4.45 4.70
CA GLU A 27 -15.01 5.46 5.08
C GLU A 27 -14.62 6.14 6.39
N ASP A 28 -14.75 7.46 6.41
CA ASP A 28 -14.40 8.35 7.53
C ASP A 28 -12.90 8.33 7.95
N LEU A 29 -12.03 7.60 7.22
CA LEU A 29 -10.58 7.59 7.43
C LEU A 29 -9.82 8.57 6.53
N PHE A 30 -10.32 8.83 5.32
CA PHE A 30 -9.78 9.87 4.45
C PHE A 30 -10.26 11.25 4.89
N LEU A 31 -9.36 12.04 5.46
CA LEU A 31 -9.65 13.40 5.93
C LEU A 31 -9.46 14.43 4.81
N SER A 32 -8.65 14.09 3.81
CA SER A 32 -8.30 14.89 2.64
C SER A 32 -8.59 14.08 1.37
N GLU A 33 -7.72 14.02 0.34
CA GLU A 33 -8.07 13.38 -0.95
C GLU A 33 -7.51 11.95 -1.11
N PRO A 34 -8.35 10.92 -1.34
CA PRO A 34 -7.89 9.59 -1.73
C PRO A 34 -7.30 9.60 -3.15
N GLU A 35 -6.02 9.27 -3.27
CA GLU A 35 -5.28 9.38 -4.54
C GLU A 35 -4.58 8.07 -4.91
N GLY A 36 -3.25 8.04 -4.93
CA GLY A 36 -2.48 6.86 -5.27
C GLY A 36 -2.79 5.66 -4.40
N ILE A 37 -2.72 4.47 -4.99
CA ILE A 37 -2.88 3.19 -4.31
C ILE A 37 -1.86 2.19 -4.85
N VAL A 38 -1.29 1.36 -3.96
CA VAL A 38 -0.38 0.28 -4.34
C VAL A 38 -0.65 -0.97 -3.51
N LEU A 39 -0.32 -2.13 -4.09
CA LEU A 39 -0.42 -3.44 -3.45
C LEU A 39 0.96 -3.92 -3.01
N GLY A 40 1.09 -4.23 -1.72
CA GLY A 40 2.12 -5.12 -1.20
C GLY A 40 1.58 -6.54 -1.08
N VAL A 41 2.31 -7.53 -1.59
CA VAL A 41 1.89 -8.95 -1.59
C VAL A 41 2.79 -9.76 -0.67
N CYS A 42 2.21 -10.64 0.14
CA CYS A 42 3.00 -11.60 0.90
C CYS A 42 3.61 -12.65 -0.05
N ARG A 43 4.92 -12.81 0.06
CA ARG A 43 5.85 -13.79 -0.53
C ARG A 43 5.91 -15.14 0.17
N ASN A 44 5.52 -16.30 -0.37
CA ASN A 44 5.92 -17.57 0.27
C ASN A 44 7.42 -17.86 0.10
N SER A 45 7.96 -18.88 0.77
CA SER A 45 9.39 -19.26 0.68
C SER A 45 9.89 -19.64 -0.72
N ALA A 46 8.99 -19.95 -1.66
CA ALA A 46 9.33 -20.18 -3.06
C ALA A 46 9.32 -18.88 -3.88
N GLY A 47 9.04 -17.74 -3.26
CA GLY A 47 8.92 -16.43 -3.91
C GLY A 47 7.58 -16.21 -4.63
N GLU A 48 6.59 -17.06 -4.40
CA GLU A 48 5.27 -16.98 -5.04
C GLU A 48 4.33 -16.12 -4.21
N ASP A 49 3.60 -15.23 -4.88
CA ASP A 49 2.56 -14.41 -4.26
C ASP A 49 1.50 -15.31 -3.60
N VAL A 50 1.18 -15.03 -2.34
CA VAL A 50 -0.02 -15.56 -1.68
C VAL A 50 -1.15 -14.53 -1.70
N GLU A 51 -2.33 -14.92 -1.24
CA GLU A 51 -3.51 -14.06 -1.26
C GLU A 51 -3.37 -12.84 -0.34
N GLN A 52 -2.67 -12.98 0.78
CA GLN A 52 -2.50 -11.94 1.79
C GLN A 52 -1.55 -10.84 1.31
N GLY A 53 -1.61 -9.72 2.01
CA GLY A 53 -0.85 -8.53 1.71
C GLY A 53 -1.54 -7.28 2.24
N VAL A 54 -1.12 -6.14 1.73
CA VAL A 54 -1.57 -4.84 2.19
C VAL A 54 -1.83 -3.92 1.01
N TRP A 55 -2.94 -3.19 1.05
CA TRP A 55 -3.14 -2.00 0.22
C TRP A 55 -2.61 -0.80 0.97
N ILE A 56 -1.77 0.01 0.33
CA ILE A 56 -1.41 1.34 0.83
C ILE A 56 -2.10 2.35 -0.06
N ALA A 57 -2.86 3.27 0.54
CA ALA A 57 -3.55 4.35 -0.16
C ALA A 57 -3.13 5.71 0.41
N VAL A 58 -3.10 6.72 -0.45
CA VAL A 58 -2.76 8.08 -0.07
C VAL A 58 -4.01 8.84 0.40
N ASP A 59 -3.89 9.57 1.51
CA ASP A 59 -4.79 10.65 1.90
C ASP A 59 -4.02 11.98 1.74
N GLN A 60 -4.11 12.54 0.53
CA GLN A 60 -3.29 13.65 0.04
C GLN A 60 -3.65 14.95 0.73
N GLU A 61 -2.64 15.63 1.27
CA GLU A 61 -2.82 16.97 1.86
C GLU A 61 -1.52 17.80 1.79
N GLU A 62 -1.67 19.12 1.65
CA GLU A 62 -0.58 20.07 1.39
C GLU A 62 0.34 20.35 2.60
N ARG A 63 -0.05 19.97 3.82
CA ARG A 63 0.65 20.27 5.08
C ARG A 63 0.96 19.04 5.92
N VAL A 64 0.12 17.99 5.83
CA VAL A 64 0.29 16.71 6.51
C VAL A 64 -0.30 15.58 5.65
N ASN A 65 0.54 15.01 4.79
CA ASN A 65 0.17 13.86 3.97
C ASN A 65 0.15 12.57 4.79
N HIS A 66 -0.86 11.72 4.60
CA HIS A 66 -0.97 10.43 5.26
C HIS A 66 -1.03 9.28 4.25
N PHE A 67 -0.55 8.12 4.69
CA PHE A 67 -0.66 6.86 3.97
C PHE A 67 -1.41 5.87 4.86
N LEU A 68 -2.53 5.33 4.36
CA LEU A 68 -3.39 4.40 5.08
C LEU A 68 -3.11 2.99 4.59
N ALA A 69 -2.84 2.07 5.51
CA ALA A 69 -2.64 0.65 5.25
C ALA A 69 -3.94 -0.12 5.50
N PHE A 70 -4.32 -0.99 4.58
CA PHE A 70 -5.49 -1.85 4.69
C PHE A 70 -5.15 -3.30 4.38
N ASP A 71 -5.76 -4.24 5.09
CA ASP A 71 -5.65 -5.65 4.77
C ASP A 71 -6.13 -5.93 3.34
N ARG A 72 -5.37 -6.74 2.59
CA ARG A 72 -5.66 -6.99 1.17
C ARG A 72 -7.01 -7.65 0.92
N VAL A 73 -7.47 -8.48 1.85
CA VAL A 73 -8.65 -9.35 1.70
C VAL A 73 -9.87 -8.75 2.41
N THR A 74 -9.70 -8.34 3.67
CA THR A 74 -10.78 -7.82 4.52
C THR A 74 -11.00 -6.32 4.33
N PHE A 75 -10.01 -5.60 3.79
CA PHE A 75 -9.96 -4.13 3.72
C PHE A 75 -10.08 -3.43 5.09
N GLU A 76 -9.79 -4.15 6.18
CA GLU A 76 -9.69 -3.55 7.50
C GLU A 76 -8.47 -2.63 7.58
N HIS A 77 -8.62 -1.50 8.27
CA HIS A 77 -7.54 -0.55 8.47
C HIS A 77 -6.50 -1.13 9.42
N LEU A 78 -5.25 -1.25 8.95
CA LEU A 78 -4.12 -1.80 9.69
C LEU A 78 -3.31 -0.71 10.39
N GLY A 79 -3.42 0.54 9.92
CA GLY A 79 -2.74 1.67 10.51
C GLY A 79 -2.44 2.76 9.49
N THR A 80 -1.81 3.83 9.98
CA THR A 80 -1.49 5.02 9.17
C THR A 80 -0.07 5.45 9.48
N PHE A 81 0.68 5.83 8.44
CA PHE A 81 2.00 6.42 8.58
C PHE A 81 2.13 7.68 7.73
N ARG A 82 3.22 8.43 7.94
CA ARG A 82 3.53 9.63 7.15
C ARG A 82 5.03 9.84 7.04
N GLY A 83 5.45 10.52 5.98
CA GLY A 83 6.79 11.09 5.90
C GLY A 83 6.95 12.27 6.85
N ALA A 84 8.20 12.61 7.19
CA ALA A 84 8.49 13.78 8.01
C ALA A 84 8.20 15.09 7.26
N VAL A 85 8.47 15.11 5.94
CA VAL A 85 8.36 16.30 5.08
C VAL A 85 7.69 16.03 3.74
N THR A 86 7.36 14.77 3.44
CA THR A 86 6.71 14.39 2.18
C THR A 86 5.25 14.83 2.20
N LEU A 87 4.86 15.65 1.24
CA LEU A 87 3.57 16.33 1.21
C LEU A 87 2.91 16.22 -0.16
N ASN A 88 1.60 16.52 -0.19
CA ASN A 88 0.84 16.68 -1.42
C ASN A 88 1.10 15.53 -2.43
N THR A 89 0.99 14.30 -1.94
CA THR A 89 1.31 13.11 -2.73
C THR A 89 0.11 12.68 -3.54
N ASP A 90 0.26 12.64 -4.87
CA ASP A 90 -0.67 11.92 -5.73
C ASP A 90 -0.25 10.44 -5.88
N GLY A 91 0.84 10.20 -6.60
CA GLY A 91 1.28 8.86 -7.01
C GLY A 91 2.21 8.18 -6.02
N ILE A 92 2.01 6.87 -5.84
CA ILE A 92 2.88 6.00 -5.05
C ILE A 92 3.24 4.72 -5.81
N SER A 93 4.38 4.12 -5.46
CA SER A 93 4.82 2.84 -6.02
C SER A 93 5.57 2.03 -4.97
N LEU A 94 5.56 0.71 -5.12
CA LEU A 94 6.19 -0.22 -4.21
C LEU A 94 7.05 -1.21 -5.00
N LEU A 95 8.28 -1.37 -4.53
CA LEU A 95 9.21 -2.38 -5.00
C LEU A 95 9.55 -3.29 -3.82
N GLN A 96 9.01 -4.51 -3.81
CA GLN A 96 9.29 -5.54 -2.80
C GLN A 96 10.48 -6.41 -3.18
N GLU A 97 11.55 -5.78 -3.63
CA GLU A 97 12.81 -6.42 -3.97
C GLU A 97 13.96 -5.61 -3.39
N GLY A 98 15.00 -6.29 -2.91
CA GLY A 98 16.19 -5.62 -2.42
C GLY A 98 16.93 -4.83 -3.50
N ARG A 99 17.48 -3.69 -3.11
CA ARG A 99 18.43 -2.88 -3.89
C ARG A 99 19.66 -2.57 -3.01
N ASN A 100 20.58 -1.76 -3.52
CA ASN A 100 21.74 -1.34 -2.73
C ASN A 100 21.32 -0.52 -1.51
N ALA A 101 22.21 -0.46 -0.51
CA ALA A 101 22.02 0.34 0.70
C ALA A 101 21.54 1.76 0.40
N PRO A 102 20.54 2.29 1.14
CA PRO A 102 19.87 1.69 2.31
C PRO A 102 18.58 0.90 2.00
N PHE A 103 18.39 0.40 0.77
CA PHE A 103 17.13 -0.16 0.28
C PHE A 103 17.16 -1.68 0.08
N GLU A 104 17.90 -2.39 0.92
CA GLU A 104 18.11 -3.84 0.83
C GLU A 104 16.82 -4.65 1.00
N ARG A 105 15.77 -4.05 1.59
CA ARG A 105 14.51 -4.74 1.90
C ARG A 105 13.29 -4.14 1.18
N GLY A 106 13.53 -3.46 0.07
CA GLY A 106 12.49 -2.86 -0.76
C GLY A 106 12.35 -1.35 -0.57
N ILE A 107 11.58 -0.76 -1.47
CA ILE A 107 11.42 0.68 -1.62
C ILE A 107 9.93 1.01 -1.75
N PHE A 108 9.44 1.90 -0.89
CA PHE A 108 8.18 2.61 -1.11
C PHE A 108 8.52 4.00 -1.65
N ALA A 109 8.01 4.34 -2.82
CA ALA A 109 8.25 5.61 -3.49
C ALA A 109 6.96 6.43 -3.54
N SER A 110 7.10 7.75 -3.36
CA SER A 110 5.98 8.67 -3.27
C SER A 110 6.31 9.96 -4.00
N VAL A 111 5.38 10.48 -4.81
CA VAL A 111 5.44 11.86 -5.27
C VAL A 111 5.47 12.79 -4.05
N ASP A 112 6.26 13.85 -4.14
CA ASP A 112 6.44 14.84 -3.08
C ASP A 112 6.29 16.24 -3.66
N ASP A 113 5.12 16.83 -3.40
CA ASP A 113 4.75 18.20 -3.75
C ASP A 113 4.98 18.57 -5.23
N ASP A 114 4.72 17.62 -6.14
CA ASP A 114 4.95 17.70 -7.59
C ASP A 114 6.39 18.11 -8.01
N GLN A 115 7.32 18.08 -7.06
CA GLN A 115 8.67 18.62 -7.23
C GLN A 115 9.74 17.55 -7.09
N ALA A 116 9.43 16.48 -6.36
CA ALA A 116 10.35 15.40 -6.09
C ALA A 116 9.66 14.04 -5.99
N THR A 117 10.48 13.01 -5.77
CA THR A 117 10.04 11.69 -5.34
C THR A 117 10.76 11.36 -4.05
N SER A 118 9.99 11.14 -3.00
CA SER A 118 10.47 10.62 -1.72
C SER A 118 10.61 9.10 -1.78
N PHE A 119 11.71 8.56 -1.26
CA PHE A 119 11.94 7.12 -1.14
C PHE A 119 12.03 6.73 0.33
N PHE A 120 11.27 5.70 0.70
CA PHE A 120 11.20 5.15 2.03
C PHE A 120 11.64 3.69 2.02
N ARG A 121 12.30 3.29 3.10
CA ARG A 121 12.61 1.89 3.37
C ARG A 121 11.33 1.12 3.62
N TRP A 122 11.06 0.12 2.78
CA TRP A 122 9.83 -0.67 2.92
C TRP A 122 9.77 -1.45 4.24
N ASP A 123 10.91 -1.96 4.70
CA ASP A 123 11.00 -2.69 5.97
C ASP A 123 10.72 -1.82 7.20
N GLU A 124 11.05 -0.54 7.17
CA GLU A 124 10.68 0.38 8.24
C GLU A 124 9.16 0.61 8.29
N ILE A 125 8.49 0.73 7.14
CA ILE A 125 7.03 0.85 7.07
C ILE A 125 6.36 -0.42 7.61
N VAL A 126 6.78 -1.59 7.10
CA VAL A 126 6.30 -2.90 7.53
C VAL A 126 6.45 -3.08 9.04
N ALA A 127 7.61 -2.74 9.60
CA ALA A 127 7.87 -2.84 11.03
C ALA A 127 7.04 -1.82 11.84
N SER A 128 6.87 -0.59 11.34
CA SER A 128 6.16 0.47 12.07
C SER A 128 4.67 0.19 12.31
N LEU A 129 4.07 -0.66 11.47
CA LEU A 129 2.66 -1.02 11.52
C LEU A 129 2.42 -2.52 11.76
N ASP A 130 3.48 -3.27 12.13
CA ASP A 130 3.42 -4.73 12.33
C ASP A 130 2.78 -5.50 11.15
N LEU A 131 3.01 -5.05 9.91
CA LEU A 131 2.29 -5.57 8.72
C LEU A 131 2.61 -7.04 8.42
N GLU A 132 3.77 -7.56 8.88
CA GLU A 132 4.09 -8.97 8.73
C GLU A 132 3.10 -9.90 9.43
N LEU A 133 2.37 -9.41 10.45
CA LEU A 133 1.35 -10.21 11.13
C LEU A 133 0.15 -10.54 10.24
N THR A 134 0.02 -9.88 9.08
CA THR A 134 -1.00 -10.22 8.07
C THR A 134 -0.60 -11.38 7.16
N CYS A 135 0.69 -11.73 7.12
CA CYS A 135 1.18 -12.80 6.27
C CYS A 135 0.97 -14.18 6.94
N PRO A 136 0.55 -15.20 6.17
CA PRO A 136 0.56 -16.58 6.63
C PRO A 136 1.95 -17.04 7.06
N GLU A 137 1.99 -18.07 7.91
CA GLU A 137 3.25 -18.73 8.30
C GLU A 137 4.07 -19.15 7.06
N GLY A 138 5.36 -18.84 7.08
CA GLY A 138 6.26 -19.11 5.96
C GLY A 138 6.14 -18.14 4.77
N SER A 139 5.42 -17.02 4.94
CA SER A 139 5.37 -15.94 3.97
C SER A 139 5.72 -14.58 4.57
N SER A 140 6.07 -13.60 3.73
CA SER A 140 6.53 -12.28 4.17
C SER A 140 6.25 -11.17 3.16
N LEU A 141 5.98 -9.95 3.64
CA LEU A 141 5.93 -8.73 2.81
C LEU A 141 7.33 -8.24 2.40
N LEU A 142 8.36 -8.72 3.08
CA LEU A 142 9.75 -8.37 2.82
C LEU A 142 10.38 -9.41 1.88
N PRO A 143 11.41 -9.01 1.10
CA PRO A 143 12.20 -9.97 0.35
C PRO A 143 12.69 -11.07 1.30
N LEU A 144 12.39 -12.32 0.95
CA LEU A 144 12.97 -13.46 1.63
C LEU A 144 14.43 -13.56 1.18
N ASN A 145 15.35 -13.63 2.14
CA ASN A 145 16.75 -13.86 1.80
C ASN A 145 16.86 -15.28 1.22
N GLU A 146 17.58 -15.42 0.10
CA GLU A 146 18.05 -16.74 -0.31
C GLU A 146 19.12 -17.18 0.71
N ASP A 147 18.84 -18.26 1.44
CA ASP A 147 19.81 -18.93 2.32
C ASP A 147 20.97 -19.56 1.51
#